data_AF-A0A7U6KQR8-F1
#
_entry.id   AF-A0A7U6KQR8-F1
#
_cell.length_a   1.000
_cell.length_b   1.000
_cell.length_c   1.000
_cell.angle_alpha   90.00
_cell.angle_beta   90.00
_cell.angle_gamma   90.00
#
_symmetry.space_group_name_H-M   'P 1'
#
loop_
_entity.id
_entity.type
_entity.pdbx_description
1 polymer ?
#
loop_
_entity_poly.entity_id
_entity_poly.type
_entity_poly.pdbx_seq_one_letter_code
_entity_poly.pdbx_strand_id
1 'polypeptide(L)'
;MPKVTVLPHHEICPEGAEVELQAGQNLCKALLEKGIKIEHACEMSKACTTCHVVVRKGFNSLDEMDDVEADLLDRALGLRA
;
A
#
# COMPACT_ATOMS: atom_id res chain seq x y z
N MET A 1 -11.44 -5.99 13.29
CA MET A 1 -10.87 -5.08 12.27
C MET A 1 -9.37 -5.07 12.46
N PRO A 2 -8.55 -5.45 11.46
CA PRO A 2 -7.10 -5.36 11.58
C PRO A 2 -6.65 -3.91 11.79
N LYS A 3 -5.64 -3.73 12.62
CA LYS A 3 -4.98 -2.45 12.84
C LYS A 3 -3.80 -2.33 11.88
N VAL A 4 -3.78 -1.28 11.07
CA VAL A 4 -2.72 -0.97 10.12
C VAL A 4 -1.94 0.26 10.60
N THR A 5 -0.62 0.10 10.73
CA THR A 5 0.28 1.19 11.08
C THR A 5 0.99 1.67 9.82
N VAL A 6 0.76 2.94 9.45
CA VAL A 6 1.52 3.64 8.43
C VAL A 6 2.71 4.31 9.11
N LEU A 7 3.92 3.93 8.70
CA LEU A 7 5.14 4.53 9.25
C LEU A 7 5.28 5.98 8.76
N PRO A 8 5.96 6.86 9.53
CA PRO A 8 6.29 8.21 9.12
C PRO A 8 6.86 8.28 7.70
N HIS A 9 6.23 9.09 6.84
CA HIS A 9 6.65 9.38 5.47
C HIS A 9 6.60 10.88 5.23
N HIS A 10 7.75 11.48 4.92
CA HIS A 10 7.97 12.92 4.77
C HIS A 10 6.91 13.68 3.94
N GLU A 11 6.36 13.08 2.88
CA GLU A 11 5.35 13.73 2.03
C GLU A 11 3.90 13.28 2.28
N ILE A 12 3.68 12.01 2.60
CA ILE A 12 2.36 11.37 2.56
C ILE A 12 1.73 11.32 3.95
N CYS A 13 2.57 11.05 4.96
CA CYS A 13 2.13 10.84 6.33
C CYS A 13 3.28 11.19 7.31
N PRO A 14 3.61 12.48 7.51
CA PRO A 14 4.83 12.88 8.22
C PRO A 14 4.95 12.32 9.64
N GLU A 15 3.82 12.28 10.38
CA GLU A 15 3.76 11.77 11.75
C GLU A 15 3.50 10.27 11.83
N GLY A 16 3.31 9.60 10.69
CA GLY A 16 2.72 8.26 10.64
C GLY A 16 1.25 8.26 11.06
N ALA A 17 0.64 7.08 11.05
CA ALA A 17 -0.75 6.92 11.46
C ALA A 17 -1.04 5.48 11.90
N GLU A 18 -2.04 5.34 12.75
CA GLU A 18 -2.67 4.05 13.04
C GLU A 18 -4.14 4.12 12.64
N VAL A 19 -4.57 3.18 11.81
CA VAL A 19 -5.93 3.13 11.29
C VAL A 19 -6.51 1.73 11.44
N GLU A 20 -7.81 1.66 11.72
CA GLU A 20 -8.56 0.40 11.68
C GLU A 20 -9.20 0.24 10.31
N LEU A 21 -8.92 -0.88 9.66
CA LEU A 21 -9.44 -1.23 8.34
C LEU A 21 -10.31 -2.48 8.41
N GLN A 22 -11.15 -2.70 7.40
CA GLN A 22 -11.90 -3.94 7.26
C GLN A 22 -11.03 -5.03 6.62
N ALA A 23 -11.15 -6.27 7.09
CA ALA A 23 -10.47 -7.40 6.45
C ALA A 23 -11.03 -7.62 5.03
N GLY A 24 -10.16 -7.91 4.07
CA GLY A 24 -10.53 -8.05 2.65
C GLY A 24 -10.77 -6.72 1.92
N GLN A 25 -10.62 -5.57 2.58
CA GLN A 25 -10.70 -4.26 1.94
C GLN A 25 -9.43 -3.97 1.12
N ASN A 26 -9.57 -3.26 -0.01
CA ASN A 26 -8.44 -2.74 -0.75
C ASN A 26 -7.65 -1.71 0.09
N LEU A 27 -6.37 -1.97 0.33
CA LEU A 27 -5.51 -1.14 1.18
C LEU A 27 -5.40 0.30 0.68
N CYS A 28 -5.13 0.51 -0.61
CA CYS A 28 -4.98 1.85 -1.19
C CYS A 28 -6.25 2.69 -0.97
N LYS A 29 -7.42 2.14 -1.31
CA LYS A 29 -8.70 2.82 -1.10
C LYS A 29 -8.96 3.12 0.38
N ALA A 30 -8.71 2.16 1.24
CA ALA A 30 -8.91 2.31 2.69
C ALA A 30 -8.02 3.41 3.28
N LEU A 31 -6.77 3.54 2.83
CA LEU A 31 -5.87 4.61 3.25
C LEU A 31 -6.39 6.00 2.81
N LEU A 32 -6.89 6.11 1.58
CA LEU A 32 -7.49 7.35 1.06
C LEU A 32 -8.71 7.79 1.88
N GLU A 33 -9.59 6.84 2.24
CA GLU A 33 -10.75 7.08 3.11
C GLU A 33 -10.35 7.58 4.51
N LYS A 34 -9.14 7.27 4.97
CA LYS A 34 -8.56 7.76 6.23
C LYS A 34 -7.72 9.02 6.07
N GLY A 35 -7.69 9.62 4.88
CA GLY A 35 -6.96 10.86 4.59
C GLY A 35 -5.47 10.69 4.27
N ILE A 36 -4.98 9.46 4.14
CA ILE A 36 -3.60 9.14 3.77
C ILE A 36 -3.52 9.08 2.24
N LYS A 37 -3.07 10.18 1.64
CA LYS A 37 -3.12 10.43 0.18
C LYS A 37 -1.96 9.75 -0.56
N ILE A 38 -1.95 8.41 -0.55
CA ILE A 38 -1.04 7.63 -1.40
C ILE A 38 -1.36 7.88 -2.87
N GLU A 39 -0.34 7.96 -3.73
CA GLU A 39 -0.54 8.20 -5.17
C GLU A 39 -1.05 6.94 -5.88
N HIS A 40 -2.00 7.09 -6.80
CA HIS A 40 -2.67 5.97 -7.47
C HIS A 40 -3.01 6.33 -8.92
N ALA A 41 -1.99 6.60 -9.73
CA ALA A 41 -2.14 7.16 -11.07
C ALA A 41 -3.00 6.33 -12.03
N CYS A 42 -2.98 4.99 -11.90
CA CYS A 42 -3.81 4.08 -12.70
C CYS A 42 -5.20 3.81 -12.12
N GLU A 43 -5.63 4.56 -11.10
CA GLU A 43 -6.92 4.40 -10.44
C GLU A 43 -7.14 2.97 -9.89
N MET A 44 -6.09 2.37 -9.31
CA MET A 44 -6.09 1.02 -8.71
C MET A 44 -6.34 -0.10 -9.74
N SER A 45 -6.00 0.12 -11.01
CA SER A 45 -6.22 -0.83 -12.12
C SER A 45 -5.01 -1.72 -12.45
N LYS A 46 -4.01 -1.82 -11.56
CA LYS A 46 -2.75 -2.55 -11.79
C LYS A 46 -2.06 -2.17 -13.11
N ALA A 47 -1.79 -0.88 -13.31
CA ALA A 47 -1.11 -0.37 -14.51
C ALA A 47 -0.07 0.74 -14.22
N CYS A 48 0.29 0.93 -12.95
CA CYS A 48 1.37 1.82 -12.51
C CYS A 48 2.00 1.28 -11.22
N THR A 49 3.02 1.95 -10.70
CA THR A 49 3.70 1.58 -9.45
C THR A 49 3.59 2.66 -8.37
N THR A 50 2.74 3.69 -8.56
CA THR A 50 2.69 4.85 -7.65
C THR A 50 2.10 4.53 -6.28
N CYS A 51 1.28 3.47 -6.19
CA CYS A 51 0.67 3.01 -4.94
C CYS A 51 1.55 2.00 -4.18
N HIS A 52 2.79 1.82 -4.60
CA HIS A 52 3.73 0.87 -4.01
C HIS A 52 3.92 1.15 -2.50
N VAL A 53 3.83 0.10 -1.70
CA VAL A 53 4.08 0.11 -0.26
C VAL A 53 4.94 -1.09 0.12
N VAL A 54 5.65 -1.00 1.24
CA VAL A 54 6.42 -2.12 1.80
C VAL A 54 5.76 -2.61 3.08
N VAL A 55 5.27 -3.85 3.07
CA VAL A 55 4.64 -4.48 4.24
C VAL A 55 5.72 -5.02 5.19
N ARG A 56 6.07 -4.25 6.22
CA ARG A 56 7.12 -4.61 7.19
C ARG A 56 6.70 -5.68 8.18
N LYS A 57 5.40 -5.80 8.48
CA LYS A 57 4.82 -6.77 9.41
C LYS A 57 3.47 -7.21 8.86
N GLY A 58 3.17 -8.51 8.96
CA GLY A 58 1.90 -9.08 8.49
C GLY A 58 1.85 -9.47 7.02
N PHE A 59 2.97 -9.44 6.29
CA PHE A 59 3.00 -9.82 4.86
C PHE A 59 2.41 -11.22 4.62
N ASN A 60 2.80 -12.21 5.42
CA ASN A 60 2.31 -13.60 5.31
C ASN A 60 0.82 -13.77 5.64
N SER A 61 0.10 -12.72 6.01
CA SER A 61 -1.36 -12.75 6.20
C SER A 61 -2.15 -12.19 5.01
N LEU A 62 -1.45 -11.72 3.98
CA LEU A 62 -2.03 -11.26 2.73
C LEU A 62 -2.09 -12.40 1.71
N ASP A 63 -2.95 -12.26 0.71
CA ASP A 63 -2.95 -13.14 -0.45
C ASP A 63 -1.64 -12.96 -1.24
N GLU A 64 -1.23 -14.00 -1.96
CA GLU A 64 -0.08 -13.92 -2.86
C GLU A 64 -0.37 -12.93 -4.00
N MET A 65 0.67 -12.19 -4.40
CA MET A 65 0.58 -11.30 -5.56
C MET A 65 0.33 -12.12 -6.83
N ASP A 66 -0.43 -11.56 -7.77
CA ASP A 66 -0.58 -12.15 -9.09
C ASP A 66 0.59 -11.78 -10.02
N ASP A 67 0.66 -12.43 -11.18
CA ASP A 67 1.72 -12.22 -12.17
C ASP A 67 1.82 -10.75 -12.62
N VAL A 68 0.68 -10.05 -12.73
CA VAL A 68 0.64 -8.65 -13.17
C VAL A 68 1.24 -7.73 -12.10
N GLU A 69 0.91 -7.97 -10.83
CA GLU A 69 1.51 -7.25 -9.71
C GLU A 69 3.01 -7.51 -9.61
N ALA A 70 3.45 -8.77 -9.77
CA ALA A 70 4.87 -9.13 -9.77
C ALA A 70 5.64 -8.40 -10.88
N ASP A 71 5.14 -8.41 -12.12
CA ASP A 71 5.76 -7.71 -13.26
C ASP A 71 5.84 -6.18 -13.06
N LEU A 72 4.84 -5.59 -12.40
CA LEU A 72 4.85 -4.17 -12.08
C LEU A 72 5.83 -3.85 -10.95
N LEU A 73 5.93 -4.73 -9.95
CA LEU A 73 6.84 -4.54 -8.83
C LEU A 73 8.28 -4.48 -9.32
N ASP A 74 8.71 -5.30 -10.29
CA ASP A 74 10.05 -5.23 -10.90
C ASP A 74 10.42 -3.84 -11.46
N ARG A 75 9.41 -3.03 -11.78
CA ARG A 75 9.58 -1.68 -12.33
C ARG A 75 9.43 -0.59 -11.27
N ALA A 76 9.10 -0.95 -10.03
CA ALA A 76 8.88 0.00 -8.96
C ALA A 76 10.20 0.64 -8.50
N LEU A 77 10.18 1.98 -8.42
CA LEU A 77 11.31 2.75 -7.89
C LEU A 77 11.51 2.44 -6.41
N GLY A 78 12.76 2.17 -6.01
CA GLY A 78 13.12 1.99 -4.61
C GLY A 78 12.85 0.59 -4.03
N LEU A 79 12.64 -0.43 -4.88
CA LEU A 79 12.78 -1.82 -4.46
C LEU A 79 14.16 -2.01 -3.80
N ARG A 80 14.16 -2.35 -2.51
CA ARG A 80 15.37 -2.74 -1.78
C ARG A 80 15.27 -4.26 -1.58
N ALA A 81 16.31 -4.97 -2.03
CA ALA A 81 16.50 -6.39 -1.73
C ALA A 81 16.55 -6.64 -0.21
#